data_AF-A0A3M1PHC2-F1
#
_entry.id   AF-A0A3M1PHC2-F1
#
_cell.length_a   1.000
_cell.length_b   1.000
_cell.length_c   1.000
_cell.angle_alpha   90.00
_cell.angle_beta   90.00
_cell.angle_gamma   90.00
#
_symmetry.space_group_name_H-M   'P 1'
#
loop_
_entity.id
_entity.type
_entity.pdbx_description
1 polymer ?
#
loop_
_entity_poly.entity_id
_entity_poly.type
_entity_poly.pdbx_seq_one_letter_code
_entity_poly.pdbx_strand_id
1 'polypeptide(L)'
;MKYLQTGGFQNHTLMKLTLTLTLVFLTAFWITNFAMYFAKMNLTPHSVQAYYLGAEEQFRLPRTYQSMLEVTHAHLPMMAMVVLLLTHLLIFSPYSFRTKVAFISSAFLFALLNEAAGWLVRFVDPHFAWLKVASFLLFQGILGFLLAALALFLWKGRSNGKSPQTLFPEAGIRKKTKVEA
;
A
#
# COMPACT_ATOMS: atom_id res chain seq x y z
N MET A 1 11.18 23.20 7.89
CA MET A 1 10.60 21.84 8.01
C MET A 1 9.12 21.79 8.41
N LYS A 2 8.43 22.90 8.74
CA LYS A 2 6.99 22.91 9.10
C LYS A 2 6.02 22.47 7.99
N TYR A 3 6.37 22.68 6.71
CA TYR A 3 5.47 22.47 5.56
C TYR A 3 4.99 21.02 5.37
N LEU A 4 5.85 20.03 5.62
CA LEU A 4 5.50 18.60 5.54
C LEU A 4 4.67 18.14 6.74
N GLN A 5 4.87 18.74 7.91
CA GLN A 5 4.11 18.43 9.13
C GLN A 5 2.71 19.07 9.17
N THR A 6 2.53 20.25 8.55
CA THR A 6 1.24 20.98 8.59
C THR A 6 0.29 20.64 7.45
N GLY A 7 0.61 19.62 6.63
CA GLY A 7 -0.27 19.22 5.52
C GLY A 7 -0.20 20.14 4.30
N GLY A 8 0.82 20.99 4.16
CA GLY A 8 0.96 21.93 3.04
C GLY A 8 0.98 21.25 1.66
N PHE A 9 1.37 19.97 1.62
CA PHE A 9 1.32 19.13 0.43
C PHE A 9 -0.08 18.92 -0.14
N GLN A 10 -1.12 19.02 0.68
CA GLN A 10 -2.50 18.98 0.22
C GLN A 10 -2.90 20.23 -0.57
N ASN A 11 -2.05 21.25 -0.68
CA ASN A 11 -2.36 22.42 -1.52
C ASN A 11 -1.50 22.46 -2.80
N HIS A 12 -0.50 21.57 -2.93
CA HIS A 12 0.38 21.52 -4.09
C HIS A 12 -0.11 20.52 -5.14
N THR A 13 -0.56 21.02 -6.29
CA THR A 13 -1.22 20.23 -7.35
C THR A 13 -0.38 19.04 -7.83
N LEU A 14 0.94 19.23 -8.03
CA LEU A 14 1.82 18.17 -8.52
C LEU A 14 1.97 17.02 -7.53
N MET A 15 2.01 17.33 -6.22
CA MET A 15 2.15 16.30 -5.18
C MET A 15 0.85 15.54 -4.96
N LYS A 16 -0.30 16.21 -5.10
CA LYS A 16 -1.59 15.52 -5.15
C LYS A 16 -1.67 14.56 -6.34
N LEU A 17 -1.24 15.00 -7.51
CA LEU A 17 -1.28 14.19 -8.72
C LEU A 17 -0.44 12.92 -8.54
N THR A 18 0.82 13.05 -8.13
CA THR A 18 1.70 11.89 -7.94
C THR A 18 1.16 10.94 -6.87
N LEU A 19 0.73 11.44 -5.71
CA LEU A 19 0.15 10.60 -4.65
C LEU A 19 -1.14 9.90 -5.09
N THR A 20 -1.99 10.57 -5.87
CA THR A 20 -3.23 9.97 -6.39
C THR A 20 -2.91 8.86 -7.40
N LEU A 21 -2.00 9.11 -8.35
CA LEU A 21 -1.58 8.09 -9.31
C LEU A 21 -0.94 6.89 -8.59
N THR A 22 -0.04 7.14 -7.64
CA THR A 22 0.55 6.09 -6.81
C THR A 22 -0.53 5.29 -6.08
N LEU A 23 -1.54 5.92 -5.49
CA LEU A 23 -2.66 5.23 -4.84
C LEU A 23 -3.45 4.33 -5.81
N VAL A 24 -3.68 4.78 -7.05
CA VAL A 24 -4.33 3.96 -8.08
C VAL A 24 -3.52 2.70 -8.36
N PHE A 25 -2.21 2.83 -8.58
CA PHE A 25 -1.32 1.69 -8.81
C PHE A 25 -1.26 0.74 -7.61
N LEU A 26 -1.16 1.26 -6.38
CA LEU A 26 -1.14 0.43 -5.17
C LEU A 26 -2.47 -0.27 -4.91
N THR A 27 -3.59 0.39 -5.24
CA THR A 27 -4.93 -0.21 -5.13
C THR A 27 -5.09 -1.32 -6.16
N ALA A 28 -4.67 -1.09 -7.41
CA ALA A 28 -4.67 -2.12 -8.44
C ALA A 28 -3.78 -3.31 -8.04
N PHE A 29 -2.58 -3.06 -7.53
CA PHE A 29 -1.69 -4.09 -6.99
C PHE A 29 -2.34 -4.89 -5.84
N TRP A 30 -3.02 -4.20 -4.93
CA TRP A 30 -3.74 -4.85 -3.83
C TRP A 30 -4.87 -5.76 -4.34
N ILE A 31 -5.66 -5.29 -5.30
CA ILE A 31 -6.74 -6.07 -5.93
C ILE A 31 -6.18 -7.28 -6.67
N THR A 32 -5.13 -7.12 -7.49
CA THR A 32 -4.54 -8.23 -8.23
C THR A 32 -3.89 -9.23 -7.31
N ASN A 33 -3.25 -8.80 -6.23
CA ASN A 33 -2.71 -9.69 -5.21
C ASN A 33 -3.82 -10.51 -4.53
N PHE A 34 -4.97 -9.89 -4.22
CA PHE A 34 -6.14 -10.61 -3.69
C PHE A 34 -6.69 -11.62 -4.72
N ALA A 35 -6.88 -11.21 -5.97
CA ALA A 35 -7.36 -12.08 -7.04
C ALA A 35 -6.41 -13.27 -7.30
N MET A 36 -5.10 -13.03 -7.31
CA MET A 36 -4.08 -14.08 -7.48
C MET A 36 -4.08 -15.09 -6.33
N TYR A 37 -4.40 -14.66 -5.12
CA TYR A 37 -4.57 -15.58 -3.99
C TYR A 37 -5.74 -16.53 -4.26
N PHE A 38 -6.93 -16.00 -4.56
CA PHE A 38 -8.14 -16.80 -4.81
C PHE A 38 -8.07 -17.66 -6.08
N ALA A 39 -7.28 -17.24 -7.08
CA ALA A 39 -7.01 -18.05 -8.26
C ALA A 39 -6.17 -19.30 -7.97
N LYS A 40 -5.38 -19.28 -6.88
CA LYS A 40 -4.44 -20.35 -6.52
C LYS A 40 -4.92 -21.16 -5.32
N MET A 41 -5.59 -20.52 -4.37
CA MET A 41 -5.92 -21.02 -3.04
C MET A 41 -7.25 -20.43 -2.56
N ASN A 42 -7.98 -21.19 -1.75
CA ASN A 42 -9.12 -20.69 -1.01
C ASN A 42 -8.72 -20.31 0.42
N LEU A 43 -9.68 -19.75 1.18
CA LEU A 43 -9.50 -19.46 2.62
C LEU A 43 -9.48 -20.70 3.51
N THR A 44 -9.51 -21.91 2.94
CA THR A 44 -9.45 -23.16 3.69
C THR A 44 -7.99 -23.63 3.84
N PRO A 45 -7.57 -24.08 5.04
CA PRO A 45 -6.21 -24.59 5.26
C PRO A 45 -5.86 -25.75 4.34
N HIS A 46 -6.83 -26.63 4.04
CA HIS A 46 -6.65 -27.73 3.10
C HIS A 46 -6.25 -27.25 1.70
N SER A 47 -6.85 -26.16 1.20
CA SER A 47 -6.48 -25.59 -0.09
C SER A 47 -5.06 -25.04 -0.11
N VAL A 48 -4.60 -24.49 1.02
CA VAL A 48 -3.22 -24.00 1.17
C VAL A 48 -2.25 -25.17 1.21
N GLN A 49 -2.56 -26.23 1.95
CA GLN A 49 -1.76 -27.47 1.98
C GLN A 49 -1.64 -28.07 0.58
N ALA A 50 -2.76 -28.25 -0.14
CA ALA A 50 -2.76 -28.75 -1.51
C ALA A 50 -1.93 -27.89 -2.47
N TYR A 51 -1.87 -26.57 -2.25
CA TYR A 51 -1.06 -25.67 -3.07
C TYR A 51 0.45 -25.80 -2.82
N TYR A 52 0.87 -25.98 -1.56
CA TYR A 52 2.29 -26.07 -1.20
C TYR A 52 2.85 -27.50 -1.24
N LEU A 53 2.10 -28.47 -0.73
CA LEU A 53 2.47 -29.88 -0.64
C LEU A 53 2.09 -30.69 -1.88
N GLY A 54 1.28 -30.13 -2.78
CA GLY A 54 0.75 -30.83 -3.94
C GLY A 54 -0.56 -31.57 -3.62
N ALA A 55 -1.23 -32.01 -4.69
CA ALA A 55 -2.47 -32.77 -4.60
C ALA A 55 -2.59 -33.67 -5.83
N GLU A 56 -2.67 -34.98 -5.59
CA GLU A 56 -2.76 -35.99 -6.64
C GLU A 56 -4.05 -35.86 -7.45
N GLU A 57 -5.17 -35.59 -6.79
CA GLU A 57 -6.48 -35.35 -7.41
C GLU A 57 -6.48 -34.20 -8.42
N GLN A 58 -5.56 -33.25 -8.25
CA GLN A 58 -5.42 -32.06 -9.09
C GLN A 58 -4.20 -32.16 -10.01
N PHE A 59 -3.51 -33.31 -10.03
CA PHE A 59 -2.25 -33.56 -10.72
C PHE A 59 -1.20 -32.47 -10.44
N ARG A 60 -1.16 -31.96 -9.21
CA ARG A 60 -0.22 -30.92 -8.79
C ARG A 60 0.92 -31.49 -7.97
N LEU A 61 2.13 -31.22 -8.44
CA LEU A 61 3.34 -31.52 -7.71
C LEU A 61 3.54 -30.54 -6.53
N PRO A 62 4.19 -31.00 -5.44
CA PRO A 62 4.63 -30.12 -4.36
C PRO A 62 5.54 -29.00 -4.89
N ARG A 63 5.47 -27.82 -4.25
CA ARG A 63 6.38 -26.71 -4.58
C ARG A 63 7.83 -27.11 -4.31
N THR A 64 8.70 -26.82 -5.28
CA THR A 64 10.15 -27.02 -5.16
C THR A 64 10.76 -25.91 -4.32
N TYR A 65 11.91 -26.20 -3.69
CA TYR A 65 12.68 -25.20 -2.94
C TYR A 65 13.05 -23.99 -3.81
N GLN A 66 13.50 -24.23 -5.04
CA GLN A 66 13.85 -23.16 -5.98
C GLN A 66 12.64 -22.24 -6.26
N SER A 67 11.46 -22.80 -6.55
CA SER A 67 10.26 -22.00 -6.79
C SER A 67 9.88 -21.16 -5.57
N MET A 68 10.03 -21.68 -4.35
CA MET A 68 9.78 -20.95 -3.12
C MET A 68 10.77 -19.79 -2.95
N LEU A 69 12.06 -20.04 -3.22
CA LEU A 69 13.11 -19.04 -3.11
C LEU A 69 12.96 -17.91 -4.14
N GLU A 70 12.58 -18.22 -5.38
CA GLU A 70 12.28 -17.24 -6.42
C GLU A 70 11.12 -16.31 -6.00
N VAL A 71 10.03 -16.88 -5.47
CA VAL A 71 8.88 -16.10 -4.98
C VAL A 71 9.29 -15.20 -3.82
N THR A 72 10.01 -15.73 -2.83
CA THR A 72 10.46 -14.95 -1.67
C THR A 72 11.44 -13.84 -2.08
N HIS A 73 12.36 -14.12 -3.00
CA HIS A 73 13.30 -13.12 -3.51
C HIS A 73 12.56 -11.96 -4.21
N ALA A 74 11.51 -12.25 -4.98
CA ALA A 74 10.70 -11.23 -5.62
C ALA A 74 9.79 -10.47 -4.62
N HIS A 75 9.19 -11.19 -3.67
CA HIS A 75 8.22 -10.63 -2.74
C HIS A 75 8.83 -9.76 -1.64
N LEU A 76 9.93 -10.18 -1.02
CA LEU A 76 10.52 -9.44 0.11
C LEU A 76 10.81 -7.96 -0.20
N PRO A 77 11.54 -7.61 -1.28
CA PRO A 77 11.81 -6.20 -1.60
C PRO A 77 10.53 -5.45 -1.99
N MET A 78 9.61 -6.10 -2.71
CA MET A 78 8.35 -5.48 -3.12
C MET A 78 7.46 -5.16 -1.92
N MET A 79 7.31 -6.11 -0.98
CA MET A 79 6.56 -5.91 0.25
C MET A 79 7.19 -4.85 1.14
N ALA A 80 8.52 -4.86 1.27
CA ALA A 80 9.24 -3.83 2.01
C ALA A 80 8.95 -2.43 1.44
N MET A 81 8.99 -2.27 0.12
CA MET A 81 8.71 -0.99 -0.53
C MET A 81 7.25 -0.54 -0.40
N VAL A 82 6.28 -1.43 -0.64
CA VAL A 82 4.85 -1.11 -0.54
C VAL A 82 4.48 -0.75 0.90
N VAL A 83 4.90 -1.56 1.87
CA VAL A 83 4.62 -1.31 3.28
C VAL A 83 5.31 -0.02 3.72
N LEU A 84 6.59 0.18 3.40
CA LEU A 84 7.31 1.42 3.71
C LEU A 84 6.58 2.64 3.16
N LEU A 85 6.19 2.63 1.89
CA LEU A 85 5.50 3.75 1.25
C LEU A 85 4.18 4.09 1.98
N LEU A 86 3.31 3.11 2.20
CA LEU A 86 2.01 3.33 2.85
C LEU A 86 2.16 3.80 4.31
N THR A 87 3.05 3.14 5.04
CA THR A 87 3.30 3.46 6.46
C THR A 87 4.02 4.79 6.63
N HIS A 88 4.93 5.15 5.73
CA HIS A 88 5.60 6.44 5.74
C HIS A 88 4.60 7.58 5.51
N LEU A 89 3.66 7.40 4.57
CA LEU A 89 2.60 8.38 4.35
C LEU A 89 1.64 8.48 5.55
N LEU A 90 1.41 7.38 6.27
CA LEU A 90 0.61 7.38 7.50
C LEU A 90 1.19 8.28 8.61
N ILE A 91 2.50 8.50 8.64
CA ILE A 91 3.17 9.36 9.64
C ILE A 91 2.63 10.78 9.58
N PHE A 92 2.30 11.27 8.38
CA PHE A 92 1.76 12.62 8.15
C PHE A 92 0.24 12.73 8.33
N SER A 93 -0.45 11.61 8.56
CA SER A 93 -1.89 11.58 8.79
C SER A 93 -2.24 12.06 10.21
N PRO A 94 -3.43 12.67 10.43
CA PRO A 94 -3.89 13.15 11.75
C PRO A 94 -4.23 12.04 12.78
N TYR A 95 -3.74 10.80 12.60
CA TYR A 95 -3.95 9.72 13.56
C TYR A 95 -3.07 9.87 14.82
N SER A 96 -3.52 9.25 15.91
CA SER A 96 -2.76 9.17 17.16
C SER A 96 -1.44 8.42 16.98
N PHE A 97 -0.44 8.74 17.81
CA PHE A 97 0.86 8.05 17.78
C PHE A 97 0.73 6.54 17.99
N ARG A 98 -0.10 6.10 18.95
CA ARG A 98 -0.32 4.67 19.24
C ARG A 98 -0.89 3.93 18.02
N THR A 99 -1.86 4.55 17.35
CA THR A 99 -2.45 3.99 16.12
C THR A 99 -1.41 3.86 15.01
N LYS A 100 -0.57 4.89 14.83
CA LYS A 100 0.52 4.85 13.84
C LYS A 100 1.48 3.70 14.13
N VAL A 101 1.99 3.59 15.34
CA VAL A 101 2.91 2.50 15.75
C VAL A 101 2.26 1.14 15.53
N ALA A 102 1.00 0.97 15.96
CA ALA A 102 0.29 -0.29 15.80
C ALA A 102 0.22 -0.71 14.32
N PHE A 103 -0.23 0.18 13.41
CA PHE A 103 -0.33 -0.14 11.99
C PHE A 103 1.02 -0.35 11.31
N ILE A 104 2.04 0.44 11.68
CA ILE A 104 3.40 0.28 11.14
C ILE A 104 3.94 -1.11 11.53
N SER A 105 3.96 -1.42 12.83
CA SER A 105 4.50 -2.68 13.33
C SER A 105 3.73 -3.90 12.80
N SER A 106 2.40 -3.83 12.79
CA SER A 106 1.57 -4.93 12.29
C SER A 106 1.72 -5.14 10.78
N ALA A 107 1.83 -4.08 9.97
CA ALA A 107 2.03 -4.23 8.54
C ALA A 107 3.33 -4.99 8.21
N PHE A 108 4.45 -4.64 8.85
CA PHE A 108 5.71 -5.36 8.67
C PHE A 108 5.66 -6.79 9.21
N LEU A 109 5.08 -6.98 10.40
CA LEU A 109 4.96 -8.30 11.01
C LEU A 109 4.13 -9.26 10.13
N PHE A 110 2.94 -8.85 9.70
CA PHE A 110 2.08 -9.71 8.89
C PHE A 110 2.58 -9.88 7.45
N ALA A 111 3.31 -8.91 6.89
CA ALA A 111 4.02 -9.10 5.62
C ALA A 111 5.03 -10.25 5.71
N LEU A 112 5.86 -10.25 6.76
CA LEU A 112 6.85 -11.31 7.00
C LEU A 112 6.19 -12.65 7.31
N LEU A 113 5.20 -12.67 8.20
CA LEU A 113 4.48 -13.91 8.54
C LEU A 113 3.77 -14.51 7.32
N ASN A 114 3.19 -13.68 6.45
CA ASN A 114 2.54 -14.16 5.24
C ASN A 114 3.51 -14.86 4.30
N GLU A 115 4.73 -14.34 4.12
CA GLU A 115 5.73 -15.01 3.28
C GLU A 115 6.33 -16.24 3.98
N ALA A 116 6.68 -16.12 5.26
CA ALA A 116 7.24 -17.20 6.08
C ALA A 116 6.29 -18.39 6.23
N ALA A 117 4.98 -18.16 6.31
CA ALA A 117 4.00 -19.24 6.46
C ALA A 117 4.02 -20.22 5.26
N GLY A 118 4.35 -19.77 4.06
CA GLY A 118 4.51 -20.68 2.92
C GLY A 118 5.67 -21.66 3.11
N TRP A 119 6.79 -21.18 3.66
CA TRP A 119 7.94 -22.01 4.01
C TRP A 119 7.61 -22.99 5.14
N LEU A 120 6.93 -22.52 6.18
CA LEU A 120 6.53 -23.35 7.31
C LEU A 120 5.59 -24.49 6.88
N VAL A 121 4.60 -24.20 6.03
CA VAL A 121 3.68 -25.23 5.48
C VAL A 121 4.45 -26.29 4.69
N ARG A 122 5.44 -25.87 3.91
CA ARG A 122 6.15 -26.77 2.99
C ARG A 122 7.22 -27.63 3.67
N PHE A 123 7.94 -27.08 4.64
CA PHE A 123 9.16 -27.68 5.19
C PHE A 123 9.10 -27.99 6.69
N VAL A 124 8.12 -27.48 7.42
CA VAL A 124 8.00 -27.70 8.86
C VAL A 124 6.78 -28.56 9.17
N ASP A 125 5.57 -28.03 8.96
CA ASP A 125 4.34 -28.75 9.27
C ASP A 125 3.11 -28.22 8.49
N PRO A 126 2.22 -29.07 7.97
CA PRO A 126 1.02 -28.66 7.24
C PRO A 126 0.03 -27.78 8.04
N HIS A 127 0.02 -27.85 9.38
CA HIS A 127 -0.89 -27.08 10.23
C HIS A 127 -0.59 -25.57 10.20
N PHE A 128 0.61 -25.16 9.78
CA PHE A 128 0.92 -23.75 9.52
C PHE A 128 0.09 -23.14 8.38
N ALA A 129 -0.74 -23.93 7.68
CA ALA A 129 -1.69 -23.42 6.71
C ALA A 129 -2.69 -22.44 7.34
N TRP A 130 -3.07 -22.65 8.61
CA TRP A 130 -3.88 -21.69 9.36
C TRP A 130 -3.16 -20.35 9.52
N LEU A 131 -1.86 -20.38 9.83
CA LEU A 131 -1.04 -19.18 9.94
C LEU A 131 -0.97 -18.45 8.59
N LYS A 132 -0.87 -19.17 7.46
CA LYS A 132 -0.88 -18.57 6.12
C LYS A 132 -2.19 -17.84 5.83
N VAL A 133 -3.34 -18.44 6.13
CA VAL A 133 -4.65 -17.80 5.91
C VAL A 133 -4.81 -16.58 6.82
N ALA A 134 -4.51 -16.73 8.12
CA ALA A 134 -4.63 -15.64 9.09
C ALA A 134 -3.70 -14.47 8.76
N SER A 135 -2.43 -14.73 8.47
CA SER A 135 -1.46 -13.70 8.10
C SER A 135 -1.84 -13.01 6.78
N PHE A 136 -2.34 -13.75 5.79
CA PHE A 136 -2.86 -13.17 4.56
C PHE A 136 -4.02 -12.20 4.83
N LEU A 137 -5.07 -12.64 5.54
CA LEU A 137 -6.25 -11.81 5.81
C LEU A 137 -5.90 -10.56 6.63
N LEU A 138 -5.08 -10.72 7.67
CA LEU A 138 -4.64 -9.60 8.50
C LEU A 138 -3.80 -8.61 7.70
N PHE A 139 -2.87 -9.11 6.88
CA PHE A 139 -2.06 -8.26 6.01
C PHE A 139 -2.90 -7.53 4.96
N GLN A 140 -3.82 -8.22 4.28
CA GLN A 140 -4.73 -7.60 3.31
C GLN A 140 -5.63 -6.56 3.97
N GLY A 141 -6.15 -6.83 5.17
CA GLY A 141 -6.96 -5.90 5.94
C GLY A 141 -6.19 -4.64 6.32
N ILE A 142 -4.94 -4.78 6.76
CA ILE A 142 -4.06 -3.64 7.08
C ILE A 142 -3.76 -2.82 5.83
N LEU A 143 -3.38 -3.45 4.72
CA LEU A 143 -3.12 -2.74 3.47
C LEU A 143 -4.36 -2.00 2.96
N GLY A 144 -5.52 -2.67 2.97
CA GLY A 144 -6.80 -2.06 2.58
C GLY A 144 -7.15 -0.87 3.46
N PHE A 145 -6.97 -0.98 4.78
CA PHE A 145 -7.16 0.13 5.70
C PHE A 145 -6.21 1.30 5.39
N LEU A 146 -4.92 1.05 5.20
CA LEU A 146 -3.92 2.08 4.91
C LEU A 146 -4.23 2.81 3.59
N LEU A 147 -4.62 2.07 2.55
CA LEU A 147 -5.03 2.64 1.26
C LEU A 147 -6.27 3.52 1.43
N ALA A 148 -7.31 3.02 2.11
CA ALA A 148 -8.54 3.76 2.34
C ALA A 148 -8.31 5.01 3.19
N ALA A 149 -7.55 4.89 4.28
CA ALA A 149 -7.19 6.00 5.17
C ALA A 149 -6.45 7.10 4.40
N LEU A 150 -5.48 6.73 3.56
CA LEU A 150 -4.72 7.67 2.75
C LEU A 150 -5.59 8.33 1.65
N ALA A 151 -6.46 7.56 1.00
CA ALA A 151 -7.40 8.09 0.00
C ALA A 151 -8.37 9.11 0.62
N LEU A 152 -8.96 8.79 1.78
CA LEU A 152 -9.82 9.71 2.53
C LEU A 152 -9.07 10.97 2.96
N PHE A 153 -7.82 10.81 3.41
CA PHE A 153 -6.97 11.93 3.81
C PHE A 153 -6.69 12.89 2.64
N LEU A 154 -6.40 12.37 1.44
CA LEU A 154 -6.20 13.20 0.24
C LEU A 154 -7.50 13.86 -0.23
N TRP A 155 -8.64 13.16 -0.14
CA TRP A 155 -9.94 13.73 -0.51
C TRP A 155 -10.32 14.87 0.45
N LYS A 156 -10.18 14.71 1.77
CA LYS A 156 -10.52 15.76 2.73
C LYS A 156 -9.70 17.05 2.50
N GLY A 157 -8.45 16.92 2.07
CA GLY A 157 -7.61 18.05 1.66
C GLY A 157 -8.08 18.78 0.39
N ARG A 158 -8.93 18.16 -0.44
CA ARG A 158 -9.54 18.80 -1.63
C ARG A 158 -10.69 19.74 -1.26
N SER A 159 -11.42 19.46 -0.18
CA SER A 159 -12.57 20.26 0.26
C SER A 159 -12.19 21.60 0.90
N ASN A 160 -10.98 21.71 1.47
CA ASN A 160 -10.51 22.91 2.15
C ASN A 160 -9.76 23.89 1.23
N GLY A 161 -9.49 23.52 -0.02
CA GLY A 161 -8.86 24.38 -1.01
C GLY A 161 -9.88 25.32 -1.65
N LYS A 162 -10.24 26.42 -0.97
CA LYS A 162 -10.72 27.60 -1.70
C LYS A 162 -9.63 28.00 -2.69
N SER A 163 -10.03 28.14 -3.95
CA SER A 163 -9.20 28.35 -5.13
C SER A 163 -8.14 29.44 -4.91
N PRO A 164 -6.86 29.19 -5.25
CA PRO A 164 -5.92 30.27 -5.49
C PRO A 164 -6.34 30.95 -6.79
N GLN A 165 -7.16 32.00 -6.67
CA GLN A 165 -7.06 33.12 -7.59
C GLN A 165 -5.62 33.64 -7.55
N THR A 166 -5.17 34.17 -8.70
CA THR A 166 -3.89 34.86 -8.94
C THR A 166 -2.65 33.98 -9.08
N LEU A 167 -2.43 33.44 -10.29
CA LEU A 167 -1.06 33.10 -10.74
C LEU A 167 -0.65 33.79 -12.06
N PHE A 168 -1.48 34.71 -12.56
CA PHE A 168 -1.08 35.65 -13.61
C PHE A 168 -1.69 37.02 -13.29
N PRO A 169 -0.94 37.95 -12.67
CA PRO A 169 -1.33 39.34 -12.71
C PRO A 169 -1.25 39.79 -14.16
N GLU A 170 -2.35 40.34 -14.68
CA GLU A 170 -2.35 41.07 -15.95
C GLU A 170 -1.16 42.05 -15.97
N ALA A 171 -0.38 42.00 -17.04
CA ALA A 171 0.61 43.00 -17.36
C ALA A 171 -0.11 44.34 -17.59
N GLY A 172 -0.31 45.09 -16.50
CA GLY A 172 -0.79 46.45 -16.51
C GLY A 172 0.24 47.37 -17.19
N ILE A 173 0.12 47.50 -18.51
CA ILE A 173 0.80 48.55 -19.29
C ILE A 173 0.27 49.89 -18.79
N ARG A 174 1.04 50.52 -17.91
CA ARG A 174 0.74 51.82 -17.31
C ARG A 174 0.86 52.91 -18.38
N LYS A 175 -0.30 53.42 -18.80
CA LYS A 175 -0.45 54.64 -19.59
C LYS A 175 0.06 55.86 -18.80
N LYS A 176 0.71 56.78 -19.54
CA LYS A 176 0.92 58.22 -19.32
C LYS A 176 2.01 58.67 -18.34
N THR A 177 3.02 59.31 -18.93
CA THR A 177 3.55 60.59 -18.44
C THR A 177 3.59 61.57 -19.59
N LYS A 178 2.58 62.45 -19.63
CA LYS A 178 2.59 63.73 -20.33
C LYS A 178 3.23 64.70 -19.34
N VAL A 179 4.37 65.29 -19.69
CA VAL A 179 4.87 66.49 -19.00
C VAL A 179 4.90 67.57 -20.07
N GLU A 180 3.91 68.45 -19.98
CA GLU A 180 3.87 69.75 -20.65
C GLU A 180 4.52 70.79 -19.74
N ALA A 181 5.18 71.75 -20.40
CA ALA A 181 5.65 73.07 -19.97
C ALA A 181 6.81 73.13 -18.96
#